data_AF-A0A1Y4HAD8-F1
#
_entry.id   AF-A0A1Y4HAD8-F1
#
_cell.length_a   1.000
_cell.length_b   1.000
_cell.length_c   1.000
_cell.angle_alpha   90.00
_cell.angle_beta   90.00
_cell.angle_gamma   90.00
#
_symmetry.space_group_name_H-M   'P 1'
#
loop_
_entity.id
_entity.type
_entity.pdbx_description
1 polymer ?
#
loop_
_entity_poly.entity_id
_entity_poly.type
_entity_poly.pdbx_seq_one_letter_code
_entity_poly.pdbx_strand_id
1 'polypeptide(L)'
;MRRTKKESPEKLREKDEAKKKSDIKDALTQAKFAGKPTYYFPVGATVVHGAWPETTVLEVIEDGLVYVVRDVDMTQKKPDIREQVVAWISLRPKMPGSTSFSSNEDIRLSYSNLTIESLIYRHIFAGVDFEPDYQRERVWTQEDKESLLDSIFMGADIGRFVFRQRTDEEWHKDGLSYEIVDGKQRLLTLLDFYENRLEYRGVMYNELSGRDRRRFLDANTALAELRNADREMVLRVFLMLNRGGRPVSEKVIEKAEHLLAECIASKKN
;
A
#
# COMPACT_ATOMS: atom_id res chain seq x y z
N MET A 1 55.04 -29.27 4.77
CA MET A 1 53.83 -29.98 4.23
C MET A 1 52.86 -30.27 5.37
N ARG A 2 51.82 -29.45 5.56
CA ARG A 2 50.71 -29.79 6.48
C ARG A 2 49.76 -30.73 5.74
N ARG A 3 49.81 -32.03 6.04
CA ARG A 3 48.79 -33.00 5.62
C ARG A 3 47.50 -32.69 6.39
N THR A 4 46.52 -32.07 5.73
CA THR A 4 45.15 -32.02 6.23
C THR A 4 44.61 -33.45 6.30
N LYS A 5 44.29 -33.93 7.50
CA LYS A 5 43.58 -35.20 7.69
C LYS A 5 42.21 -35.05 7.02
N LYS A 6 41.98 -35.71 5.87
CA LYS A 6 40.64 -35.91 5.31
C LYS A 6 39.82 -36.70 6.34
N GLU A 7 38.66 -36.18 6.73
CA GLU A 7 37.72 -36.87 7.62
C GLU A 7 37.25 -38.19 6.99
N SER A 8 36.95 -39.20 7.82
CA SER A 8 36.49 -40.51 7.34
C SER A 8 35.11 -40.40 6.68
N PRO A 9 34.83 -41.13 5.58
CA PRO A 9 33.56 -41.05 4.84
C PRO A 9 32.29 -41.22 5.69
N GLU A 10 32.39 -42.05 6.74
CA GLU A 10 31.30 -42.32 7.68
C GLU A 10 30.94 -41.10 8.55
N LYS A 11 31.96 -40.35 9.02
CA LYS A 11 31.76 -39.12 9.82
C LYS A 11 31.22 -37.96 8.99
N LEU A 12 31.49 -37.94 7.69
CA LEU A 12 30.90 -36.99 6.75
C LEU A 12 29.41 -37.25 6.56
N ARG A 13 29.02 -38.52 6.35
CA ARG A 13 27.61 -38.93 6.22
C ARG A 13 26.78 -38.59 7.46
N GLU A 14 27.30 -38.86 8.66
CA GLU A 14 26.61 -38.52 9.91
C GLU A 14 26.36 -37.01 10.07
N LYS A 15 27.33 -36.18 9.67
CA LYS A 15 27.18 -34.71 9.70
C LYS A 15 26.14 -34.23 8.68
N ASP A 16 26.13 -34.80 7.48
CA ASP A 16 25.18 -34.44 6.42
C ASP A 16 23.75 -34.84 6.81
N GLU A 17 23.55 -36.01 7.44
CA GLU A 17 22.25 -36.45 7.95
C GLU A 17 21.77 -35.57 9.12
N ALA A 18 22.66 -35.20 10.04
CA ALA A 18 22.32 -34.32 11.16
C ALA A 18 21.91 -32.92 10.65
N LYS A 19 22.65 -32.40 9.65
CA LYS A 19 22.33 -31.14 8.99
C LYS A 19 20.97 -31.21 8.29
N LYS A 20 20.71 -32.26 7.49
CA LYS A 20 19.42 -32.45 6.80
C LYS A 20 18.26 -32.47 7.79
N LYS A 21 18.39 -33.17 8.92
CA LYS A 21 17.36 -33.17 9.98
C LYS A 21 17.12 -31.78 10.58
N SER A 22 18.19 -31.00 10.78
CA SER A 22 18.07 -29.60 11.21
C SER A 22 17.32 -28.77 10.17
N ASP A 23 17.72 -28.86 8.90
CA ASP A 23 17.11 -28.09 7.82
C ASP A 23 15.63 -28.46 7.62
N ILE A 24 15.25 -29.74 7.79
CA ILE A 24 13.85 -30.19 7.81
C ILE A 24 13.08 -29.53 8.96
N LYS A 25 13.65 -29.49 10.17
CA LYS A 25 13.01 -28.87 11.32
C LYS A 25 12.77 -27.38 11.11
N ASP A 26 13.74 -26.68 10.51
CA ASP A 26 13.63 -25.26 10.19
C ASP A 26 12.57 -25.02 9.09
N ALA A 27 12.56 -25.85 8.04
CA ALA A 27 11.55 -25.80 6.98
C ALA A 27 10.14 -26.08 7.51
N LEU A 28 9.97 -27.05 8.42
CA LEU A 28 8.68 -27.32 9.08
C LEU A 28 8.22 -26.15 9.94
N THR A 29 9.16 -25.48 10.62
CA THR A 29 8.85 -24.27 11.40
C THR A 29 8.36 -23.14 10.51
N GLN A 30 8.96 -22.96 9.33
CA GLN A 30 8.49 -21.99 8.33
C GLN A 30 7.10 -22.37 7.78
N ALA A 31 6.90 -23.65 7.43
CA ALA A 31 5.64 -24.16 6.90
C ALA A 31 4.48 -24.04 7.91
N LYS A 32 4.76 -24.14 9.22
CA LYS A 32 3.76 -24.00 10.28
C LYS A 32 2.97 -22.69 10.19
N PHE A 33 3.64 -21.58 9.86
CA PHE A 33 2.98 -20.28 9.72
C PHE A 33 2.11 -20.17 8.45
N ALA A 34 2.41 -20.97 7.42
CA ALA A 34 1.68 -20.96 6.16
C ALA A 34 0.44 -21.87 6.15
N GLY A 35 0.31 -22.77 7.12
CA GLY A 35 -0.81 -23.71 7.21
C GLY A 35 -0.69 -24.88 6.22
N LYS A 36 -1.83 -25.50 5.89
CA LYS A 36 -1.89 -26.67 5.00
C LYS A 36 -1.53 -26.27 3.55
N PRO A 37 -0.65 -27.01 2.85
CA PRO A 37 -0.33 -26.74 1.46
C PRO A 37 -1.58 -26.74 0.57
N THR A 38 -1.64 -25.78 -0.36
CA THR A 38 -2.74 -25.63 -1.33
C THR A 38 -2.38 -26.07 -2.74
N TYR A 39 -1.10 -26.35 -2.97
CA TYR A 39 -0.56 -26.91 -4.20
C TYR A 39 0.61 -27.85 -3.86
N TYR A 40 0.86 -28.80 -4.75
CA TYR A 40 1.77 -29.92 -4.51
C TYR A 40 2.62 -30.18 -5.74
N PHE A 41 3.87 -30.59 -5.52
CA PHE A 41 4.79 -30.96 -6.59
C PHE A 41 5.24 -32.41 -6.41
N PRO A 42 5.05 -33.28 -7.41
CA PRO A 42 5.56 -34.65 -7.31
C PRO A 42 7.09 -34.65 -7.39
N VAL A 43 7.71 -35.72 -6.89
CA VAL A 43 9.14 -35.98 -7.10
C VAL A 43 9.45 -35.98 -8.60
N GLY A 44 10.54 -35.31 -8.99
CA GLY A 44 10.94 -35.10 -10.38
C GLY A 44 10.30 -33.88 -11.05
N ALA A 45 9.35 -33.19 -10.41
CA ALA A 45 8.78 -31.97 -10.96
C ALA A 45 9.81 -30.85 -11.03
N THR A 46 9.80 -30.09 -12.13
CA THR A 46 10.55 -28.84 -12.24
C THR A 46 9.72 -27.69 -11.69
N VAL A 47 10.31 -26.92 -10.77
CA VAL A 47 9.65 -25.84 -10.03
C VAL A 47 10.51 -24.57 -10.11
N VAL A 48 9.95 -23.45 -9.66
CA VAL A 48 10.67 -22.19 -9.44
C VAL A 48 10.99 -22.09 -7.96
N HIS A 49 12.25 -21.86 -7.64
CA HIS A 49 12.75 -21.63 -6.29
C HIS A 49 13.68 -20.42 -6.28
N GLY A 50 13.22 -19.31 -5.70
CA GLY A 50 13.97 -18.06 -5.67
C GLY A 50 14.41 -17.61 -7.07
N ALA A 51 15.70 -17.32 -7.22
CA ALA A 51 16.34 -16.91 -8.48
C ALA A 51 17.12 -18.06 -9.15
N TRP A 52 16.93 -19.31 -8.71
CA TRP A 52 17.62 -20.45 -9.32
C TRP A 52 17.10 -20.71 -10.74
N PRO A 53 17.99 -20.83 -11.75
CA PRO A 53 17.57 -21.08 -13.13
C PRO A 53 16.80 -22.39 -13.31
N GLU A 54 17.22 -23.44 -12.61
CA GLU A 54 16.60 -24.74 -12.66
C GLU A 54 16.51 -25.37 -11.27
N THR A 55 15.30 -25.78 -10.89
CA THR A 55 15.05 -26.47 -9.63
C THR A 55 14.21 -27.72 -9.86
N THR A 56 14.66 -28.86 -9.35
CA THR A 56 13.94 -30.14 -9.44
C THR A 56 13.63 -30.70 -8.05
N VAL A 57 12.41 -31.18 -7.85
CA VAL A 57 12.01 -31.84 -6.60
C VAL A 57 12.65 -33.23 -6.50
N LEU A 58 13.40 -33.47 -5.43
CA LEU A 58 14.03 -34.76 -5.13
C LEU A 58 13.22 -35.59 -4.13
N GLU A 59 12.64 -34.95 -3.12
CA GLU A 59 11.91 -35.63 -2.05
C GLU A 59 10.76 -34.75 -1.56
N VAL A 60 9.66 -35.39 -1.12
CA VAL A 60 8.51 -34.74 -0.50
C VAL A 60 8.37 -35.27 0.92
N ILE A 61 8.28 -34.37 1.89
CA ILE A 61 8.31 -34.66 3.33
C ILE A 61 7.04 -34.08 3.98
N GLU A 62 6.47 -34.82 4.93
CA GLU A 62 5.35 -34.39 5.78
C GLU A 62 4.16 -33.88 4.94
N ASP A 63 3.62 -34.74 4.07
CA ASP A 63 2.46 -34.47 3.20
C ASP A 63 2.58 -33.15 2.42
N GLY A 64 3.76 -32.93 1.81
CA GLY A 64 4.00 -31.77 0.96
C GLY A 64 4.28 -30.47 1.70
N LEU A 65 4.53 -30.50 3.03
CA LEU A 65 4.95 -29.32 3.78
C LEU A 65 6.40 -28.93 3.49
N VAL A 66 7.26 -29.92 3.26
CA VAL A 66 8.70 -29.74 3.04
C VAL A 66 9.14 -30.51 1.82
N TYR A 67 10.08 -29.94 1.08
CA TYR A 67 10.67 -30.53 -0.10
C TYR A 67 12.18 -30.54 0.01
N VAL A 68 12.80 -31.60 -0.47
CA VAL A 68 14.22 -31.57 -0.82
C VAL A 68 14.29 -31.27 -2.30
N VAL A 69 15.01 -30.22 -2.67
CA VAL A 69 15.17 -29.79 -4.06
C VAL A 69 16.62 -29.76 -4.48
N ARG A 70 16.86 -29.98 -5.78
CA ARG A 70 18.13 -29.72 -6.42
C ARG A 70 18.03 -28.43 -7.21
N ASP A 71 18.77 -27.43 -6.77
CA ASP A 71 18.95 -26.17 -7.48
C ASP A 71 20.22 -26.22 -8.33
N VAL A 72 20.11 -25.74 -9.56
CA VAL A 72 21.19 -25.76 -10.55
C VAL A 72 21.30 -24.39 -11.22
N ASP A 73 22.51 -23.82 -11.18
CA ASP A 73 22.90 -22.67 -11.98
C ASP A 73 24.10 -23.04 -12.86
N MET A 74 23.84 -23.18 -14.16
CA MET A 74 24.85 -23.45 -15.19
C MET A 74 25.39 -22.18 -15.86
N THR A 75 24.87 -20.98 -15.51
CA THR A 75 25.23 -19.72 -16.18
C THR A 75 26.62 -19.23 -15.80
N GLN A 76 27.13 -19.69 -14.66
CA GLN A 76 28.45 -19.33 -14.16
C GLN A 76 29.56 -20.19 -14.77
N LYS A 77 30.80 -19.68 -14.81
CA LYS A 77 32.00 -20.42 -15.30
C LYS A 77 32.24 -21.74 -14.56
N LYS A 78 31.74 -21.86 -13.33
CA LYS A 78 31.68 -23.11 -12.56
C LYS A 78 30.22 -23.36 -12.20
N PRO A 79 29.63 -24.50 -12.59
CA PRO A 79 28.28 -24.85 -12.19
C PRO A 79 28.10 -24.81 -10.67
N ASP A 80 27.05 -24.14 -10.20
CA ASP A 80 26.61 -24.21 -8.79
C ASP A 80 25.43 -25.17 -8.72
N ILE A 81 25.60 -26.27 -7.97
CA ILE A 81 24.59 -27.30 -7.79
C ILE A 81 24.44 -27.52 -6.29
N ARG A 82 23.22 -27.35 -5.78
CA ARG A 82 22.93 -27.47 -4.35
C ARG A 82 21.70 -28.33 -4.12
N GLU A 83 21.79 -29.19 -3.12
CA GLU A 83 20.62 -29.86 -2.57
C GLU A 83 20.19 -29.10 -1.32
N GLN A 84 18.94 -28.65 -1.29
CA GLN A 84 18.39 -27.80 -0.24
C GLN A 84 17.08 -28.39 0.29
N VAL A 85 16.86 -28.25 1.60
CA VAL A 85 15.57 -28.54 2.21
C VAL A 85 14.81 -27.23 2.35
N VAL A 86 13.61 -27.16 1.79
CA VAL A 86 12.81 -25.93 1.74
C VAL A 86 11.36 -26.20 2.07
N ALA A 87 10.68 -25.21 2.63
CA ALA A 87 9.24 -25.27 2.85
C ALA A 87 8.47 -25.13 1.52
N TRP A 88 7.26 -25.68 1.45
CA TRP A 88 6.40 -25.63 0.27
C TRP A 88 6.11 -24.21 -0.25
N ILE A 89 6.08 -23.22 0.66
CA ILE A 89 5.90 -21.80 0.35
C ILE A 89 7.07 -21.15 -0.40
N SER A 90 8.23 -21.81 -0.48
CA SER A 90 9.38 -21.32 -1.25
C SER A 90 9.35 -21.78 -2.70
N LEU A 91 8.47 -22.73 -3.04
CA LEU A 91 8.35 -23.30 -4.39
C LEU A 91 7.13 -22.72 -5.12
N ARG A 92 7.30 -22.41 -6.41
CA ARG A 92 6.21 -21.99 -7.30
C ARG A 92 6.20 -22.85 -8.56
N PRO A 93 5.03 -23.07 -9.20
CA PRO A 93 5.01 -23.69 -10.52
C PRO A 93 5.76 -22.79 -11.50
N LYS A 94 6.39 -23.38 -12.54
CA LYS A 94 6.85 -22.60 -13.68
C LYS A 94 5.64 -21.86 -14.27
N MET A 95 5.73 -20.54 -14.37
CA MET A 95 4.60 -19.73 -14.80
C MET A 95 4.16 -20.14 -16.21
N PRO A 96 2.88 -20.50 -16.42
CA PRO A 96 2.39 -20.95 -17.73
C PRO A 96 2.20 -19.80 -18.73
N GLY A 97 2.33 -18.52 -18.31
CA GLY A 97 2.18 -17.36 -19.18
C GLY A 97 2.58 -16.05 -18.51
N SER A 98 2.51 -14.94 -19.26
CA SER A 98 2.68 -13.58 -18.75
C SER A 98 1.33 -12.91 -18.56
N THR A 99 1.15 -12.22 -17.44
CA THR A 99 -0.01 -11.36 -17.17
C THR A 99 0.48 -9.95 -16.92
N SER A 100 -0.27 -8.94 -17.38
CA SER A 100 -0.02 -7.53 -17.08
C SER A 100 -1.28 -6.93 -16.47
N PHE A 101 -1.43 -7.09 -15.15
CA PHE A 101 -2.57 -6.54 -14.39
C PHE A 101 -2.28 -5.16 -13.82
N SER A 102 -1.01 -4.79 -13.68
CA SER A 102 -0.57 -3.52 -13.12
C SER A 102 -0.97 -2.36 -14.04
N SER A 103 -1.46 -1.29 -13.43
CA SER A 103 -1.70 0.01 -14.07
C SER A 103 -1.29 1.11 -13.10
N ASN A 104 -1.07 2.32 -13.61
CA ASN A 104 -0.65 3.48 -12.81
C ASN A 104 0.68 3.31 -12.05
N GLU A 105 1.65 2.63 -12.66
CA GLU A 105 2.98 2.38 -12.03
C GLU A 105 3.77 3.67 -11.76
N ASP A 106 3.46 4.76 -12.46
CA ASP A 106 3.98 6.11 -12.29
C ASP A 106 3.39 6.86 -11.08
N ILE A 107 2.33 6.33 -10.46
CA ILE A 107 1.65 6.96 -9.32
C ILE A 107 2.05 6.28 -8.01
N ARG A 108 2.73 7.02 -7.13
CA ARG A 108 3.02 6.56 -5.77
C ARG A 108 2.60 7.61 -4.74
N LEU A 109 1.55 7.30 -3.98
CA LEU A 109 1.10 8.14 -2.87
C LEU A 109 1.95 7.87 -1.63
N SER A 110 2.73 8.86 -1.21
CA SER A 110 3.46 8.84 0.06
C SER A 110 2.72 9.68 1.08
N TYR A 111 2.26 9.04 2.15
CA TYR A 111 1.54 9.71 3.23
C TYR A 111 2.49 10.08 4.36
N SER A 112 2.40 11.31 4.84
CA SER A 112 3.03 11.77 6.07
C SER A 112 1.98 11.91 7.17
N ASN A 113 2.30 11.49 8.39
CA ASN A 113 1.42 11.67 9.54
C ASN A 113 1.37 13.15 9.95
N LEU A 114 0.19 13.63 10.28
CA LEU A 114 -0.02 14.98 10.81
C LEU A 114 -1.28 15.05 11.69
N THR A 115 -1.44 16.16 12.40
CA THR A 115 -2.61 16.43 13.25
C THR A 115 -3.71 17.18 12.50
N ILE A 116 -4.95 17.12 13.00
CA ILE A 116 -6.04 17.96 12.48
C ILE A 116 -5.66 19.44 12.49
N GLU A 117 -4.98 19.92 13.54
CA GLU A 117 -4.47 21.29 13.61
C GLU A 117 -3.58 21.63 12.40
N SER A 118 -2.61 20.76 12.10
CA SER A 118 -1.70 20.98 10.97
C SER A 118 -2.45 21.03 9.63
N LEU A 119 -3.50 20.22 9.47
CA LEU A 119 -4.32 20.21 8.27
C LEU A 119 -5.15 21.50 8.13
N ILE A 120 -5.76 21.96 9.23
CA ILE A 120 -6.51 23.22 9.29
C ILE A 120 -5.58 24.41 8.97
N TYR A 121 -4.39 24.45 9.56
CA TYR A 121 -3.43 25.54 9.32
C TYR A 121 -2.94 25.61 7.88
N ARG A 122 -2.84 24.48 7.17
CA ARG A 122 -2.55 24.51 5.73
C ARG A 122 -3.66 25.24 4.95
N HIS A 123 -4.91 25.04 5.31
CA HIS A 123 -6.00 25.80 4.71
C HIS A 123 -5.93 27.28 5.11
N ILE A 124 -5.85 27.59 6.40
CA ILE A 124 -5.93 28.96 6.92
C ILE A 124 -4.77 29.84 6.42
N PHE A 125 -3.55 29.30 6.37
CA PHE A 125 -2.36 30.09 6.07
C PHE A 125 -1.85 29.96 4.63
N ALA A 126 -2.17 28.87 3.92
CA ALA A 126 -1.68 28.65 2.55
C ALA A 126 -2.79 28.57 1.50
N GLY A 127 -4.05 28.45 1.91
CA GLY A 127 -5.19 28.34 0.99
C GLY A 127 -5.32 26.94 0.38
N VAL A 128 -6.55 26.43 0.33
CA VAL A 128 -6.90 25.16 -0.33
C VAL A 128 -8.09 25.43 -1.24
N ASP A 129 -7.94 25.07 -2.51
CA ASP A 129 -9.04 25.01 -3.47
C ASP A 129 -9.89 23.78 -3.21
N PHE A 130 -11.16 24.01 -2.86
CA PHE A 130 -12.16 22.99 -2.63
C PHE A 130 -13.06 22.74 -3.85
N GLU A 131 -12.99 23.57 -4.88
CA GLU A 131 -13.89 23.53 -6.04
C GLU A 131 -13.15 23.27 -7.37
N PRO A 132 -12.17 22.33 -7.45
CA PRO A 132 -11.68 21.92 -8.75
C PRO A 132 -12.80 21.24 -9.54
N ASP A 133 -12.79 21.40 -10.85
CA ASP A 133 -13.92 21.07 -11.72
C ASP A 133 -14.36 19.60 -11.67
N TYR A 134 -13.48 18.67 -11.32
CA TYR A 134 -13.78 17.24 -11.17
C TYR A 134 -14.37 16.87 -9.81
N GLN A 135 -14.34 17.76 -8.82
CA GLN A 135 -14.94 17.51 -7.50
C GLN A 135 -16.46 17.62 -7.53
N ARG A 136 -17.08 16.97 -6.56
CA ARG A 136 -18.51 17.13 -6.25
C ARG A 136 -18.75 18.30 -5.31
N GLU A 137 -19.99 18.76 -5.26
CA GLU A 137 -20.47 19.72 -4.25
C GLU A 137 -20.39 19.16 -2.82
N ARG A 138 -20.71 20.01 -1.84
CA ARG A 138 -20.82 19.62 -0.44
C ARG A 138 -22.10 18.81 -0.22
N VAL A 139 -21.96 17.49 -0.06
CA VAL A 139 -23.10 16.54 -0.01
C VAL A 139 -23.27 15.84 1.33
N TRP A 140 -22.33 16.03 2.27
CA TRP A 140 -22.47 15.46 3.61
C TRP A 140 -23.63 16.10 4.37
N THR A 141 -24.49 15.23 4.87
CA THR A 141 -25.60 15.55 5.77
C THR A 141 -25.09 15.99 7.15
N GLN A 142 -25.95 16.50 8.00
CA GLN A 142 -25.58 16.82 9.39
C GLN A 142 -25.11 15.55 10.11
N GLU A 143 -25.78 14.42 9.89
CA GLU A 143 -25.44 13.12 10.46
C GLU A 143 -24.05 12.63 10.02
N ASP A 144 -23.68 12.82 8.74
CA ASP A 144 -22.33 12.49 8.25
C ASP A 144 -21.25 13.32 8.95
N LYS A 145 -21.53 14.62 9.14
CA LYS A 145 -20.62 15.55 9.81
C LYS A 145 -20.44 15.19 11.29
N GLU A 146 -21.54 14.91 11.99
CA GLU A 146 -21.52 14.46 13.39
C GLU A 146 -20.79 13.13 13.55
N SER A 147 -20.97 12.19 12.62
CA SER A 147 -20.26 10.90 12.63
C SER A 147 -18.73 11.06 12.52
N LEU A 148 -18.25 12.04 11.75
CA LEU A 148 -16.81 12.38 11.73
C LEU A 148 -16.36 12.90 13.09
N LEU A 149 -17.13 13.79 13.72
CA LEU A 149 -16.79 14.35 15.03
C LEU A 149 -16.82 13.28 16.13
N ASP A 150 -17.80 12.39 16.12
CA ASP A 150 -17.84 11.20 16.99
C ASP A 150 -16.54 10.39 16.87
N SER A 151 -16.10 10.12 15.64
CA SER A 151 -14.87 9.37 15.37
C SER A 151 -13.64 10.05 16.00
N ILE A 152 -13.53 11.36 15.88
CA ILE A 152 -12.42 12.15 16.46
C ILE A 152 -12.42 12.05 17.99
N PHE A 153 -13.57 12.31 18.63
CA PHE A 153 -13.63 12.30 20.08
C PHE A 153 -13.44 10.89 20.67
N MET A 154 -13.87 9.84 19.96
CA MET A 154 -13.58 8.44 20.32
C MET A 154 -12.13 8.02 20.02
N GLY A 155 -11.41 8.72 19.15
CA GLY A 155 -10.03 8.34 18.75
C GLY A 155 -9.94 7.33 17.65
N ALA A 156 -10.99 7.18 16.86
CA ALA A 156 -10.93 6.42 15.63
C ALA A 156 -10.10 7.15 14.57
N ASP A 157 -9.60 6.39 13.61
CA ASP A 157 -8.95 6.92 12.42
C ASP A 157 -10.00 7.66 11.56
N ILE A 158 -9.71 8.90 11.17
CA ILE A 158 -10.58 9.71 10.31
C ILE A 158 -10.23 9.61 8.81
N GLY A 159 -9.34 8.67 8.48
CA GLY A 159 -8.81 8.43 7.16
C GLY A 159 -7.69 9.40 6.79
N ARG A 160 -7.35 9.42 5.51
CA ARG A 160 -6.23 10.18 4.95
C ARG A 160 -6.74 11.28 4.01
N PHE A 161 -5.88 12.24 3.71
CA PHE A 161 -6.14 13.32 2.78
C PHE A 161 -5.13 13.28 1.63
N VAL A 162 -5.52 13.80 0.47
CA VAL A 162 -4.63 13.97 -0.67
C VAL A 162 -4.79 15.37 -1.22
N PHE A 163 -3.70 16.13 -1.24
CA PHE A 163 -3.62 17.44 -1.86
C PHE A 163 -2.75 17.37 -3.10
N ARG A 164 -3.07 18.21 -4.07
CA ARG A 164 -2.15 18.61 -5.14
C ARG A 164 -1.53 19.94 -4.74
N GLN A 165 -0.21 20.04 -4.83
CA GLN A 165 0.48 21.32 -4.73
C GLN A 165 0.27 22.08 -6.04
N ARG A 166 -0.34 23.26 -5.97
CA ARG A 166 -0.56 24.13 -7.13
C ARG A 166 0.76 24.80 -7.53
N THR A 167 0.89 25.15 -8.81
CA THR A 167 2.08 25.85 -9.31
C THR A 167 2.11 27.30 -8.84
N ASP A 168 3.26 27.96 -8.96
CA ASP A 168 3.39 29.38 -8.63
C ASP A 168 2.46 30.24 -9.51
N GLU A 169 2.30 29.90 -10.80
CA GLU A 169 1.37 30.60 -11.69
C GLU A 169 -0.09 30.46 -11.24
N GLU A 170 -0.49 29.26 -10.80
CA GLU A 170 -1.82 29.01 -10.25
C GLU A 170 -2.03 29.75 -8.93
N TRP A 171 -1.02 29.80 -8.06
CA TRP A 171 -1.07 30.53 -6.80
C TRP A 171 -1.16 32.04 -7.03
N HIS A 172 -0.43 32.60 -7.98
CA HIS A 172 -0.50 34.03 -8.31
C HIS A 172 -1.89 34.47 -8.80
N LYS A 173 -2.73 33.53 -9.26
CA LYS A 173 -4.07 33.82 -9.77
C LYS A 173 -5.11 34.02 -8.66
N ASP A 174 -5.08 33.21 -7.60
CA ASP A 174 -6.12 33.18 -6.55
C ASP A 174 -5.60 33.06 -5.11
N GLY A 175 -4.28 32.98 -4.93
CA GLY A 175 -3.62 32.85 -3.63
C GLY A 175 -3.70 31.44 -3.01
N LEU A 176 -4.16 30.43 -3.75
CA LEU A 176 -4.36 29.08 -3.22
C LEU A 176 -3.16 28.18 -3.53
N SER A 177 -2.48 27.70 -2.48
CA SER A 177 -1.27 26.87 -2.64
C SER A 177 -1.58 25.40 -2.91
N TYR A 178 -2.79 24.96 -2.54
CA TYR A 178 -3.20 23.57 -2.62
C TYR A 178 -4.54 23.42 -3.31
N GLU A 179 -4.77 22.24 -3.87
CA GLU A 179 -6.05 21.78 -4.41
C GLU A 179 -6.39 20.44 -3.76
N ILE A 180 -7.63 20.26 -3.32
CA ILE A 180 -8.05 19.03 -2.66
C ILE A 180 -8.41 17.92 -3.68
N VAL A 181 -7.70 16.79 -3.59
CA VAL A 181 -7.95 15.61 -4.44
C VAL A 181 -8.81 14.60 -3.71
N ASP A 182 -8.52 14.32 -2.43
CA ASP A 182 -9.34 13.47 -1.57
C ASP A 182 -9.52 14.06 -0.17
N GLY A 183 -10.70 13.81 0.42
CA GLY A 183 -11.05 14.26 1.76
C GLY A 183 -11.82 15.59 1.83
N LYS A 184 -12.33 16.12 0.71
CA LYS A 184 -13.10 17.39 0.63
C LYS A 184 -14.13 17.54 1.75
N GLN A 185 -15.06 16.59 1.85
CA GLN A 185 -16.17 16.67 2.81
C GLN A 185 -15.69 16.62 4.26
N ARG A 186 -14.65 15.82 4.53
CA ARG A 186 -14.02 15.71 5.86
C ARG A 186 -13.38 17.03 6.25
N LEU A 187 -12.50 17.58 5.41
CA LEU A 187 -11.79 18.82 5.73
C LEU A 187 -12.76 20.00 5.90
N LEU A 188 -13.76 20.13 5.02
CA LEU A 188 -14.80 21.15 5.17
C LEU A 188 -15.60 21.00 6.48
N THR A 189 -15.76 19.79 7.00
CA THR A 189 -16.43 19.55 8.29
C THR A 189 -15.54 19.96 9.46
N LEU A 190 -14.25 19.62 9.40
CA LEU A 190 -13.26 20.04 10.40
C LEU A 190 -13.17 21.57 10.48
N LEU A 191 -13.17 22.24 9.34
CA LEU A 191 -13.16 23.70 9.24
C LEU A 191 -14.44 24.30 9.81
N ASP A 192 -15.62 23.84 9.38
CA ASP A 192 -16.89 24.33 9.92
C ASP A 192 -16.94 24.21 11.45
N PHE A 193 -16.49 23.08 12.01
CA PHE A 193 -16.47 22.89 13.46
C PHE A 193 -15.51 23.86 14.13
N TYR A 194 -14.24 23.88 13.70
CA TYR A 194 -13.19 24.74 14.25
C TYR A 194 -13.55 26.23 14.21
N GLU A 195 -14.22 26.67 13.14
CA GLU A 195 -14.64 28.05 12.91
C GLU A 195 -16.00 28.38 13.54
N ASN A 196 -16.53 27.49 14.39
CA ASN A 196 -17.76 27.71 15.15
C ASN A 196 -19.01 27.86 14.26
N ARG A 197 -19.02 27.19 13.09
CA ARG A 197 -20.13 27.14 12.11
C ARG A 197 -20.91 25.83 12.12
N LEU A 198 -20.41 24.82 12.82
CA LEU A 198 -21.05 23.51 13.00
C LEU A 198 -21.13 23.20 14.49
N GLU A 199 -22.33 22.85 14.93
CA GLU A 199 -22.57 22.38 16.29
C GLU A 199 -22.33 20.86 16.38
N TYR A 200 -21.83 20.41 17.54
CA TYR A 200 -21.72 19.00 17.88
C TYR A 200 -22.33 18.77 19.26
N ARG A 201 -23.43 18.01 19.31
CA ARG A 201 -24.15 17.67 20.54
C ARG A 201 -24.49 18.88 21.42
N GLY A 202 -25.00 19.97 20.83
CA GLY A 202 -25.36 21.17 21.60
C GLY A 202 -24.23 22.18 21.80
N VAL A 203 -23.02 21.91 21.30
CA VAL A 203 -21.81 22.66 21.65
C VAL A 203 -21.00 23.00 20.41
N MET A 204 -20.53 24.24 20.32
CA MET A 204 -19.62 24.72 19.29
C MET A 204 -18.15 24.58 19.72
N TYR A 205 -17.20 24.66 18.79
CA TYR A 205 -15.78 24.50 19.11
C TYR A 205 -15.26 25.44 20.20
N ASN A 206 -15.69 26.71 20.22
CA ASN A 206 -15.27 27.67 21.25
C ASN A 206 -15.87 27.39 22.63
N GLU A 207 -16.85 26.50 22.75
CA GLU A 207 -17.47 26.11 24.01
C GLU A 207 -16.87 24.82 24.57
N LEU A 208 -16.02 24.13 23.78
CA LEU A 208 -15.32 22.93 24.23
C LEU A 208 -14.40 23.18 25.42
N SER A 209 -14.34 22.18 26.30
CA SER A 209 -13.33 22.12 27.35
C SER A 209 -11.91 22.10 26.75
N GLY A 210 -10.91 22.56 27.50
CA GLY A 210 -9.51 22.49 27.05
C GLY A 210 -9.02 21.07 26.76
N ARG A 211 -9.64 20.05 27.37
CA ARG A 211 -9.37 18.64 27.06
C ARG A 211 -9.90 18.27 25.68
N ASP A 212 -11.14 18.64 25.38
CA ASP A 212 -11.79 18.26 24.13
C ASP A 212 -11.23 19.04 22.94
N ARG A 213 -10.84 20.31 23.14
CA ARG A 213 -10.09 21.07 22.11
C ARG A 213 -8.78 20.38 21.73
N ARG A 214 -7.98 19.97 22.73
CA ARG A 214 -6.76 19.19 22.47
C ARG A 214 -7.08 17.86 21.78
N ARG A 215 -8.10 17.16 22.25
CA ARG A 215 -8.55 15.89 21.63
C ARG A 215 -8.85 16.06 20.14
N PHE A 216 -9.54 17.13 19.78
CA PHE A 216 -9.85 17.46 18.39
C PHE A 216 -8.58 17.84 17.61
N LEU A 217 -7.80 18.81 18.09
CA LEU A 217 -6.62 19.32 17.38
C LEU A 217 -5.51 18.28 17.20
N ASP A 218 -5.25 17.48 18.24
CA ASP A 218 -4.17 16.49 18.29
C ASP A 218 -4.55 15.16 17.63
N ALA A 219 -5.78 15.01 17.13
CA ALA A 219 -6.19 13.79 16.43
C ALA A 219 -5.32 13.57 15.20
N ASN A 220 -4.76 12.36 15.10
CA ASN A 220 -3.86 11.97 14.02
C ASN A 220 -4.62 11.68 12.73
N THR A 221 -4.04 12.10 11.61
CA THR A 221 -4.42 11.75 10.24
C THR A 221 -3.15 11.67 9.39
N ALA A 222 -3.30 11.51 8.07
CA ALA A 222 -2.18 11.50 7.14
C ALA A 222 -2.51 12.27 5.86
N LEU A 223 -1.49 12.88 5.26
CA LEU A 223 -1.60 13.64 4.01
C LEU A 223 -0.59 13.12 2.98
N ALA A 224 -1.05 12.89 1.76
CA ALA A 224 -0.18 12.79 0.60
C ALA A 224 -0.25 14.10 -0.20
N GLU A 225 0.91 14.64 -0.57
CA GLU A 225 1.01 15.82 -1.43
C GLU A 225 1.51 15.39 -2.81
N LEU A 226 0.69 15.58 -3.83
CA LEU A 226 1.07 15.43 -5.23
C LEU A 226 1.84 16.67 -5.67
N ARG A 227 3.15 16.53 -5.85
CA ARG A 227 4.03 17.60 -6.30
C ARG A 227 4.31 17.44 -7.78
N ASN A 228 4.38 18.55 -8.52
CA ASN A 228 4.60 18.55 -9.97
C ASN A 228 3.61 17.64 -10.74
N ALA A 229 2.40 17.48 -10.21
CA ALA A 229 1.39 16.62 -10.79
C ALA A 229 0.56 17.41 -11.80
N ASP A 230 0.53 16.90 -13.04
CA ASP A 230 -0.32 17.42 -14.08
C ASP A 230 -1.78 17.01 -13.86
N ARG A 231 -2.67 17.65 -14.64
CA ARG A 231 -4.11 17.41 -14.56
C ARG A 231 -4.48 15.94 -14.79
N GLU A 232 -3.78 15.27 -15.70
CA GLU A 232 -4.02 13.85 -16.00
C GLU A 232 -3.73 12.96 -14.77
N MET A 233 -2.58 13.16 -14.12
CA MET A 233 -2.20 12.44 -12.91
C MET A 233 -3.21 12.68 -11.79
N VAL A 234 -3.63 13.93 -11.59
CA VAL A 234 -4.61 14.31 -10.56
C VAL A 234 -5.94 13.59 -10.76
N LEU A 235 -6.47 13.57 -11.98
CA LEU A 235 -7.71 12.85 -12.32
C LEU A 235 -7.58 11.34 -12.13
N ARG A 236 -6.45 10.75 -12.52
CA ARG A 236 -6.16 9.32 -12.29
C ARG A 236 -6.11 9.00 -10.80
N VAL A 237 -5.48 9.83 -9.98
CA VAL A 237 -5.47 9.68 -8.51
C VAL A 237 -6.87 9.81 -7.94
N PHE A 238 -7.64 10.82 -8.36
CA PHE A 238 -9.03 11.01 -7.93
C PHE A 238 -9.89 9.77 -8.22
N LEU A 239 -9.84 9.25 -9.45
CA LEU A 239 -10.57 8.04 -9.84
C LEU A 239 -10.10 6.80 -9.07
N MET A 240 -8.78 6.63 -8.88
CA MET A 240 -8.21 5.51 -8.12
C MET A 240 -8.73 5.47 -6.68
N LEU A 241 -8.79 6.62 -6.00
CA LEU A 241 -9.22 6.72 -4.61
C LEU A 241 -10.74 6.53 -4.45
N ASN A 242 -11.54 6.99 -5.42
CA ASN A 242 -13.00 6.96 -5.34
C ASN A 242 -13.64 5.68 -5.93
N ARG A 243 -12.89 4.89 -6.71
CA ARG A 243 -13.35 3.56 -7.17
C ARG A 243 -13.14 2.44 -6.16
N GLY A 244 -12.13 2.55 -5.29
CA GLY A 244 -11.82 1.54 -4.27
C GLY A 244 -12.50 1.75 -2.91
N GLY A 245 -13.15 2.89 -2.69
CA GLY A 245 -13.72 3.33 -1.41
C GLY A 245 -15.23 3.55 -1.40
N ARG A 246 -15.75 4.36 -0.45
CA ARG A 246 -17.17 4.75 -0.40
C ARG A 246 -17.54 5.48 -1.71
N PRO A 247 -18.52 5.00 -2.48
CA PRO A 247 -18.72 5.47 -3.85
C PRO A 247 -19.13 6.95 -3.88
N VAL A 248 -18.38 7.72 -4.65
CA VAL A 248 -18.90 8.98 -5.21
C VAL A 248 -19.96 8.62 -6.24
N SER A 249 -20.95 9.49 -6.46
CA SER A 249 -22.00 9.24 -7.44
C SER A 249 -21.41 9.00 -8.84
N GLU A 250 -22.03 8.08 -9.59
CA GLU A 250 -21.57 7.70 -10.93
C GLU A 250 -21.36 8.90 -11.85
N LYS A 251 -22.25 9.89 -11.79
CA LYS A 251 -22.16 11.14 -12.56
C LYS A 251 -20.83 11.90 -12.37
N VAL A 252 -20.28 11.88 -11.17
CA VAL A 252 -19.00 12.57 -10.88
C VAL A 252 -17.84 11.75 -11.42
N ILE A 253 -17.93 10.42 -11.34
CA ILE A 253 -16.96 9.51 -11.94
C ILE A 253 -16.94 9.68 -13.47
N GLU A 254 -18.10 9.65 -14.12
CA GLU A 254 -18.26 9.89 -15.56
C GLU A 254 -17.70 11.26 -15.98
N LYS A 255 -17.96 12.31 -15.19
CA LYS A 255 -17.39 13.65 -15.44
C LYS A 255 -15.86 13.63 -15.38
N ALA A 256 -15.28 13.02 -14.34
CA ALA A 256 -13.83 12.93 -14.19
C ALA A 256 -13.20 12.09 -15.32
N GLU A 257 -13.86 11.03 -15.78
CA GLU A 257 -13.44 10.23 -16.94
C GLU A 257 -13.45 11.04 -18.24
N HIS A 258 -14.49 11.84 -18.48
CA HIS A 258 -14.56 12.73 -19.63
C HIS A 258 -13.39 13.73 -19.64
N LEU A 259 -13.14 14.40 -18.51
CA LEU A 259 -12.03 15.34 -18.36
C LEU A 259 -10.67 14.66 -18.58
N LEU A 260 -10.52 13.40 -18.15
CA LEU A 260 -9.31 12.62 -18.36
C LEU A 260 -9.12 12.29 -19.85
N ALA A 261 -10.19 11.90 -20.55
CA ALA A 261 -10.15 11.61 -21.98
C ALA A 261 -9.75 12.83 -22.82
N GLU A 262 -10.25 14.03 -22.47
CA GLU A 262 -9.85 15.29 -23.11
C GLU A 262 -8.35 15.58 -22.92
N CYS A 263 -7.82 15.38 -21.70
CA CYS A 263 -6.40 15.57 -21.41
C CYS A 263 -5.54 14.64 -22.27
N ILE A 264 -5.92 13.35 -22.38
CA ILE A 264 -5.19 12.36 -23.19
C ILE A 264 -5.24 12.71 -24.67
N ALA A 265 -6.40 13.17 -25.18
CA ALA A 265 -6.56 13.56 -26.57
C ALA A 265 -5.68 14.76 -26.94
N SER A 266 -5.58 15.77 -26.06
CA SER A 266 -4.77 16.96 -26.29
C SER A 266 -3.26 16.68 -26.40
N LYS A 267 -2.75 15.59 -25.82
CA LYS A 267 -1.33 15.20 -25.88
C LYS A 267 -0.95 14.47 -27.18
N LYS A 268 -1.94 14.04 -27.96
CA LYS A 268 -1.73 13.29 -29.23
C LYS A 268 -1.70 14.19 -30.48
N ASN A 269 -2.10 15.45 -30.34
CA ASN A 269 -2.04 16.48 -31.38
C ASN A 269 -0.84 17.41 -31.15
#